data_AF-A0A1I4S3V3-F1
#
_entry.id   AF-A0A1I4S3V3-F1
#
_cell.length_a   1.000
_cell.length_b   1.000
_cell.length_c   1.000
_cell.angle_alpha   90.00
_cell.angle_beta   90.00
_cell.angle_gamma   90.00
#
_symmetry.space_group_name_H-M   'P 1'
#
loop_
_entity.id
_entity.type
_entity.pdbx_description
1 polymer ?
#
loop_
_entity_poly.entity_id
_entity_poly.type
_entity_poly.pdbx_seq_one_letter_code
_entity_poly.pdbx_strand_id
1 'polypeptide(L)'
;MKCSKKWDRSMAWTDVIALDFPGNDFIGAQEVAAREARRRIDDPMVLAWYDHKSDRSFPDVTCCSELLPGWVVYAKSRGGRLIVDVNEGEYVFVFV
;
A
#
# COMPACT_ATOMS: atom_id res chain seq x y z
N MET A 1 -2.71 16.65 15.07
CA MET A 1 -1.93 16.76 13.81
C MET A 1 -1.91 15.40 13.16
N LYS A 2 -2.52 15.22 11.98
CA LYS A 2 -2.33 14.02 11.17
C LYS A 2 -0.96 14.14 10.52
N CYS A 3 -0.08 13.15 10.69
CA CYS A 3 1.20 13.13 9.99
C CYS A 3 0.89 12.89 8.50
N SER A 4 1.08 13.91 7.68
CA SER A 4 0.48 14.06 6.35
C SER A 4 1.43 13.71 5.22
N LYS A 5 2.46 12.88 5.47
CA LYS A 5 3.34 12.42 4.39
C LYS A 5 2.54 11.51 3.47
N LYS A 6 2.36 11.95 2.23
CA LYS A 6 1.80 11.12 1.16
C LYS A 6 2.79 10.02 0.83
N TRP A 7 2.27 8.87 0.41
CA TRP A 7 3.09 7.78 -0.10
C TRP A 7 3.99 8.26 -1.26
N ASP A 8 5.23 7.80 -1.25
CA ASP A 8 6.20 7.96 -2.33
C ASP A 8 7.04 6.68 -2.39
N ARG A 9 7.42 6.21 -3.58
CA ARG A 9 8.15 4.95 -3.75
C ARG A 9 9.53 4.94 -3.08
N SER A 10 10.13 6.11 -2.84
CA SER A 10 11.37 6.23 -2.03
C SER A 10 11.18 5.81 -0.57
N MET A 11 9.94 5.69 -0.09
CA MET A 11 9.59 5.20 1.24
C MET A 11 9.56 3.66 1.33
N ALA A 12 9.65 2.96 0.20
CA ALA A 12 9.62 1.50 0.16
C ALA A 12 10.85 0.88 0.84
N TRP A 13 10.65 -0.27 1.50
CA TRP A 13 11.72 -1.07 2.13
C TRP A 13 11.83 -2.48 1.53
N THR A 14 10.97 -2.78 0.57
CA THR A 14 10.83 -4.07 -0.09
C THR A 14 10.47 -3.82 -1.55
N ASP A 15 10.30 -4.89 -2.33
CA ASP A 15 10.01 -4.79 -3.75
C ASP A 15 8.71 -4.00 -4.00
N VAL A 16 8.75 -3.13 -5.00
CA VAL A 16 7.61 -2.33 -5.44
C VAL A 16 7.25 -2.70 -6.87
N ILE A 17 5.97 -2.97 -7.12
CA ILE A 17 5.41 -3.10 -8.46
C ILE A 17 4.56 -1.87 -8.72
N ALA A 18 4.94 -1.08 -9.72
CA ALA A 18 4.09 -0.04 -10.27
C ALA A 18 3.11 -0.67 -11.27
N LEU A 19 1.82 -0.37 -11.14
CA LEU A 19 0.78 -0.83 -12.05
C LEU A 19 -0.08 0.34 -12.52
N ASP A 20 -0.37 0.34 -13.81
CA ASP A 20 -1.40 1.20 -14.38
C ASP A 20 -2.71 0.41 -14.47
N PHE A 21 -3.75 0.94 -13.85
CA PHE A 21 -5.10 0.40 -13.83
C PHE A 21 -6.06 1.42 -14.46
N PRO A 22 -6.74 1.08 -15.57
CA PRO A 22 -7.63 2.01 -16.26
C PRO A 22 -8.93 2.31 -15.50
N GLY A 23 -9.27 1.52 -14.47
CA GLY A 23 -10.38 1.81 -13.57
C GLY A 23 -10.00 2.86 -12.53
N ASN A 24 -10.99 3.34 -11.78
CA ASN A 24 -10.81 4.46 -10.84
C ASN A 24 -11.40 4.20 -9.45
N ASP A 25 -11.69 2.94 -9.12
CA ASP A 25 -12.25 2.54 -7.84
C ASP A 25 -11.28 1.64 -7.05
N PHE A 26 -11.42 1.66 -5.72
CA PHE A 26 -10.57 0.91 -4.81
C PHE A 26 -10.66 -0.61 -5.01
N ILE A 27 -11.86 -1.13 -5.29
CA ILE A 27 -12.09 -2.58 -5.39
C ILE A 27 -11.35 -3.13 -6.61
N GLY A 28 -11.51 -2.48 -7.77
CA GLY A 28 -10.78 -2.84 -8.98
C GLY A 28 -9.27 -2.73 -8.80
N ALA A 29 -8.78 -1.66 -8.15
CA ALA A 29 -7.36 -1.49 -7.84
C ALA A 29 -6.82 -2.62 -6.93
N GLN A 30 -7.60 -3.02 -5.92
CA GLN A 30 -7.24 -4.12 -5.02
C GLN A 30 -7.21 -5.47 -5.74
N GLU A 31 -8.17 -5.73 -6.64
CA GLU A 31 -8.22 -6.97 -7.41
C GLU A 31 -7.02 -7.11 -8.35
N VAL A 32 -6.65 -6.05 -9.08
CA VAL A 32 -5.48 -6.09 -9.96
C VAL A 32 -4.18 -6.22 -9.17
N ALA A 33 -4.08 -5.56 -8.01
CA ALA A 33 -2.93 -5.68 -7.14
C ALA A 33 -2.78 -7.10 -6.57
N ALA A 34 -3.89 -7.69 -6.08
CA ALA A 34 -3.90 -9.06 -5.57
C ALA A 34 -3.53 -10.08 -6.64
N ARG A 35 -3.98 -9.89 -7.89
CA ARG A 35 -3.60 -10.74 -9.02
C ARG A 35 -2.10 -10.70 -9.30
N GLU A 36 -1.46 -9.53 -9.22
CA GLU A 36 0.00 -9.43 -9.38
C GLU A 36 0.79 -9.99 -8.20
N ALA A 37 0.27 -9.85 -6.98
CA ALA A 37 0.86 -10.43 -5.78
C ALA A 37 0.87 -11.97 -5.85
N ARG A 38 -0.22 -12.59 -6.32
CA ARG A 38 -0.36 -14.06 -6.46
C ARG A 38 0.65 -14.68 -7.43
N ARG A 39 1.29 -13.89 -8.28
CA ARG A 39 2.35 -14.38 -9.18
C ARG A 39 3.72 -14.50 -8.51
N ARG A 40 3.86 -13.99 -7.28
CA ARG A 40 5.15 -13.81 -6.59
C ARG A 40 5.16 -14.32 -5.16
N ILE A 41 4.02 -14.27 -4.50
CA ILE A 41 3.82 -14.73 -3.13
C ILE A 41 2.77 -15.83 -3.17
N ASP A 42 3.05 -16.95 -2.51
CA ASP A 42 2.07 -18.01 -2.30
C ASP A 42 1.03 -17.55 -1.26
N ASP A 43 -0.25 -17.62 -1.63
CA ASP A 43 -1.39 -17.19 -0.81
C ASP A 43 -1.25 -15.77 -0.20
N PRO A 44 -1.12 -14.72 -1.05
CA PRO A 44 -0.82 -13.38 -0.57
C PRO A 44 -1.98 -12.79 0.22
N MET A 45 -1.66 -12.20 1.37
CA MET A 45 -2.63 -11.49 2.21
C MET A 45 -2.35 -9.98 2.20
N VAL A 46 -3.40 -9.17 2.11
CA VAL A 46 -3.27 -7.71 2.26
C VAL A 46 -3.02 -7.39 3.73
N LEU A 47 -1.84 -6.84 4.02
CA LEU A 47 -1.41 -6.46 5.35
C LEU A 47 -1.75 -5.01 5.67
N ALA A 48 -1.64 -4.12 4.67
CA ALA A 48 -1.99 -2.72 4.76
C ALA A 48 -2.37 -2.15 3.40
N TRP A 49 -3.12 -1.05 3.39
CA TRP A 49 -3.46 -0.33 2.17
C TRP A 49 -3.66 1.17 2.39
N TYR A 50 -3.58 1.93 1.30
CA TYR A 50 -3.90 3.35 1.22
C TYR A 50 -4.77 3.63 -0.01
N ASP A 51 -5.80 4.44 0.18
CA ASP A 51 -6.66 5.01 -0.87
C ASP A 51 -6.54 6.53 -0.79
N HIS A 52 -5.84 7.11 -1.76
CA HIS A 52 -5.61 8.55 -1.83
C HIS A 52 -6.89 9.34 -2.07
N LYS A 53 -7.87 8.79 -2.81
CA LYS A 53 -9.11 9.52 -3.16
C LYS A 53 -9.97 9.76 -1.94
N SER A 54 -10.05 8.78 -1.04
CA SER A 54 -10.77 8.94 0.22
C SER A 54 -9.89 9.37 1.39
N ASP A 55 -8.58 9.49 1.19
CA ASP A 55 -7.55 9.72 2.22
C ASP A 55 -7.69 8.75 3.40
N ARG A 56 -7.91 7.47 3.08
CA ARG A 56 -8.06 6.39 4.06
C ARG A 56 -6.94 5.38 3.92
N SER A 57 -6.57 4.79 5.04
CA SER A 57 -5.63 3.69 5.09
C SER A 57 -6.11 2.62 6.05
N PHE A 58 -5.57 1.42 5.89
CA PHE A 58 -5.66 0.38 6.90
C PHE A 58 -4.26 -0.15 7.23
N PRO A 59 -3.95 -0.34 8.53
CA PRO A 59 -4.72 0.14 9.67
C PRO A 59 -4.81 1.68 9.73
N ASP A 60 -5.95 2.21 10.20
CA ASP A 60 -6.13 3.65 10.41
C ASP A 60 -5.45 4.07 11.72
N VAL A 61 -4.12 4.05 11.71
CA VAL A 61 -3.28 4.37 12.88
C VAL A 61 -2.75 5.79 12.77
N THR A 62 -3.01 6.61 13.79
CA THR A 62 -2.48 7.98 13.89
C THR A 62 -1.02 8.00 14.38
N CYS A 63 -0.47 6.85 14.79
CA CYS A 63 0.92 6.72 15.20
C CYS A 63 1.81 6.68 13.95
N CYS A 64 2.28 7.85 13.53
CA CYS A 64 3.22 7.98 12.44
C CYS A 64 4.62 8.20 12.99
N SER A 65 5.65 7.67 12.33
CA SER A 65 7.00 8.18 12.53
C SER A 65 7.12 9.52 11.81
N GLU A 66 8.13 10.33 12.14
CA GLU A 66 8.38 11.59 11.40
C GLU A 66 8.67 11.35 9.90
N LEU A 67 8.99 10.11 9.52
CA LEU A 67 9.47 9.74 8.19
C LEU A 67 8.43 9.01 7.35
N LEU A 68 7.55 8.21 7.96
CA LEU A 68 6.66 7.28 7.25
C LEU A 68 5.21 7.36 7.78
N PRO A 69 4.21 7.19 6.91
CA PRO A 69 2.82 6.99 7.33
C PRO A 69 2.68 5.84 8.31
N GLY A 70 1.74 5.93 9.26
CA GLY A 70 1.54 4.89 10.28
C GLY A 70 1.22 3.50 9.69
N TRP A 71 0.40 3.44 8.64
CA TRP A 71 0.08 2.19 7.95
C TRP A 71 1.31 1.55 7.29
N VAL A 72 2.27 2.36 6.82
CA VAL A 72 3.56 1.90 6.28
C VAL A 72 4.42 1.31 7.39
N VAL A 73 4.55 2.02 8.51
CA VAL A 73 5.31 1.54 9.69
C VAL A 73 4.73 0.22 10.18
N TYR A 74 3.40 0.12 10.26
CA TYR A 74 2.71 -1.10 10.63
C TYR A 74 3.07 -2.25 9.69
N ALA A 75 2.89 -2.07 8.38
CA ALA A 75 3.13 -3.13 7.40
C ALA A 75 4.58 -3.60 7.42
N LYS A 76 5.54 -2.67 7.56
CA LYS A 76 6.96 -2.98 7.73
C LYS A 76 7.22 -3.81 8.98
N SER A 77 6.65 -3.42 10.12
CA SER A 77 6.82 -4.14 11.40
C SER A 77 6.22 -5.54 11.40
N ARG A 78 5.23 -5.79 10.54
CA ARG A 78 4.51 -7.06 10.43
C ARG A 78 5.03 -7.94 9.28
N GLY A 79 6.14 -7.54 8.66
CA GLY A 79 6.85 -8.36 7.67
C GLY A 79 6.32 -8.24 6.25
N GLY A 80 5.71 -7.11 5.87
CA GLY A 80 5.29 -6.87 4.48
C GLY A 80 6.44 -7.08 3.49
N ARG A 81 6.16 -7.87 2.45
CA ARG A 81 7.14 -8.45 1.50
C ARG A 81 7.01 -7.94 0.08
N LEU A 82 5.89 -7.28 -0.24
CA LEU A 82 5.64 -6.73 -1.56
C LEU A 82 4.73 -5.52 -1.43
N ILE A 83 5.09 -4.44 -2.13
CA ILE A 83 4.25 -3.26 -2.27
C ILE A 83 3.76 -3.22 -3.71
N VAL A 84 2.45 -3.07 -3.89
CA VAL A 84 1.85 -2.80 -5.18
C VAL A 84 1.31 -1.38 -5.15
N ASP A 85 1.90 -0.53 -6.00
CA ASP A 85 1.59 0.87 -6.17
C ASP A 85 0.82 1.02 -7.48
N VAL A 86 -0.48 1.31 -7.36
CA VAL A 86 -1.41 1.42 -8.48
C VAL A 86 -1.67 2.89 -8.77
N ASN A 87 -1.52 3.28 -10.04
CA ASN A 87 -1.74 4.64 -10.54
C ASN A 87 -0.95 5.68 -9.73
N GLU A 88 0.36 5.48 -9.58
CA GLU A 88 1.28 6.46 -8.96
C GLU A 88 0.87 6.92 -7.55
N GLY A 89 0.55 5.95 -6.69
CA GLY A 89 0.17 6.21 -5.31
C GLY A 89 -1.30 6.57 -5.10
N GLU A 90 -2.15 6.50 -6.13
CA GLU A 90 -3.60 6.60 -5.93
C GLU A 90 -4.11 5.48 -5.02
N TYR A 91 -3.63 4.25 -5.25
CA TYR A 91 -3.87 3.12 -4.37
C TYR A 91 -2.58 2.38 -4.08
N VAL A 92 -2.35 2.04 -2.82
CA VAL A 92 -1.16 1.30 -2.41
C VAL A 92 -1.58 0.12 -1.57
N PHE A 93 -1.03 -1.06 -1.86
CA PHE A 93 -1.32 -2.29 -1.14
C PHE A 93 0.00 -2.93 -0.72
N VAL A 94 0.10 -3.36 0.54
CA VAL A 94 1.23 -4.11 1.05
C VAL A 94 0.79 -5.53 1.32
N PHE A 95 1.50 -6.50 0.76
CA PHE A 95 1.25 -7.92 0.90
C PHE A 95 2.33 -8.59 1.77
N VAL A 96 1.94 -9.66 2.43
CA VAL A 96 2.83 -10.63 3.09
C VAL A 96 2.65 -12.01 2.46
#